data_AF-A0A505H5D7-F1
#
_entry.id   AF-A0A505H5D7-F1
#
_cell.length_a   1.000
_cell.length_b   1.000
_cell.length_c   1.000
_cell.angle_alpha   90.00
_cell.angle_beta   90.00
_cell.angle_gamma   90.00
#
_symmetry.space_group_name_H-M   'P 1'
#
loop_
_entity.id
_entity.type
_entity.pdbx_description
1 polymer ?
#
loop_
_entity_poly.entity_id
_entity_poly.type
_entity_poly.pdbx_seq_one_letter_code
_entity_poly.pdbx_strand_id
1 'polypeptide(L)'
;MAMRKAADLYPGQAKTDARDAFIIADTVRTMPHTLRSVDRELDVLANIKVLAGTDEDLVHDITRAINRLRSLLLQIHPALERVFKGTVLTRSIVLDLLIRYRCPAGLRAAGKSGVKRWARNHARKDPSALIDAIFEALAEQTVTVPGSEASESVVLRHAARIKALKVERAEIEAEAAELADSLPLLQVLTSMPGVGDKTACQILLAAGDFSAFRTAGHLAAYAGIARPAATS
;
A
#
# COMPACT_ATOMS: atom_id res chain seq x y z
N MET A 1 -26.97 9.71 -13.73
CA MET A 1 -28.11 10.61 -14.00
C MET A 1 -29.46 9.88 -14.16
N ALA A 2 -29.51 8.61 -14.61
CA ALA A 2 -30.77 7.88 -14.81
C ALA A 2 -31.50 7.52 -13.49
N MET A 3 -30.80 6.97 -12.48
CA MET A 3 -31.46 6.51 -11.24
C MET A 3 -32.04 7.65 -10.37
N ARG A 4 -31.39 8.83 -10.34
CA ARG A 4 -31.90 9.98 -9.58
C ARG A 4 -33.21 10.53 -10.15
N LYS A 5 -33.37 10.49 -11.49
CA LYS A 5 -34.64 10.82 -12.18
C LYS A 5 -35.67 9.69 -12.07
N ALA A 6 -35.24 8.44 -11.96
CA ALA A 6 -36.14 7.31 -11.75
C ALA A 6 -36.82 7.38 -10.38
N ALA A 7 -36.11 7.81 -9.34
CA ALA A 7 -36.68 8.01 -8.01
C ALA A 7 -37.80 9.07 -7.97
N ASP A 8 -37.69 10.12 -8.81
CA ASP A 8 -38.70 11.19 -8.93
C ASP A 8 -40.02 10.72 -9.58
N LEU A 9 -40.02 9.57 -10.25
CA LEU A 9 -41.23 8.96 -10.84
C LEU A 9 -42.08 8.20 -9.80
N TYR A 10 -41.56 7.98 -8.58
CA TYR A 10 -42.27 7.28 -7.50
C TYR A 10 -42.71 8.27 -6.41
N PRO A 11 -44.00 8.29 -6.00
CA PRO A 11 -44.50 9.24 -5.01
C PRO A 11 -43.90 9.03 -3.60
N GLY A 12 -43.62 10.14 -2.90
CA GLY A 12 -43.12 10.18 -1.51
C GLY A 12 -41.69 10.73 -1.38
N GLN A 13 -41.39 11.53 -0.35
CA GLN A 13 -40.06 12.13 -0.15
C GLN A 13 -39.16 11.41 0.88
N ALA A 14 -39.67 10.38 1.56
CA ALA A 14 -38.89 9.63 2.54
C ALA A 14 -38.01 8.57 1.86
N LYS A 15 -36.70 8.63 2.12
CA LYS A 15 -35.71 7.64 1.69
C LYS A 15 -35.70 6.48 2.67
N THR A 16 -36.00 5.27 2.19
CA THR A 16 -35.96 4.03 2.98
C THR A 16 -35.32 2.92 2.16
N ASP A 17 -34.53 2.05 2.78
CA ASP A 17 -33.78 1.01 2.06
C ASP A 17 -34.70 0.03 1.32
N ALA A 18 -35.87 -0.27 1.88
CA ALA A 18 -36.89 -1.10 1.23
C ALA A 18 -37.44 -0.46 -0.05
N ARG A 19 -37.60 0.88 -0.07
CA ARG A 19 -38.07 1.61 -1.23
C ARG A 19 -36.96 1.73 -2.27
N ASP A 20 -35.73 2.00 -1.85
CA ASP A 20 -34.58 2.04 -2.75
C ASP A 20 -34.40 0.68 -3.44
N ALA A 21 -34.51 -0.43 -2.71
CA ALA A 21 -34.49 -1.78 -3.27
C ALA A 21 -35.65 -2.05 -4.25
N PHE A 22 -36.86 -1.59 -3.94
CA PHE A 22 -38.02 -1.70 -4.83
C PHE A 22 -37.84 -0.89 -6.13
N ILE A 23 -37.39 0.37 -6.03
CA ILE A 23 -37.13 1.24 -7.18
C ILE A 23 -36.04 0.62 -8.06
N ILE A 24 -34.98 0.06 -7.48
CA ILE A 24 -33.94 -0.65 -8.24
C ILE A 24 -34.53 -1.86 -8.97
N ALA A 25 -35.29 -2.71 -8.29
CA ALA A 25 -35.88 -3.90 -8.91
C ALA A 25 -36.90 -3.54 -10.01
N ASP A 26 -37.73 -2.51 -9.80
CA ASP A 26 -38.74 -2.11 -10.75
C ASP A 26 -38.14 -1.39 -11.96
N THR A 27 -37.07 -0.59 -11.78
CA THR A 27 -36.32 0.01 -12.89
C THR A 27 -35.59 -1.04 -13.72
N VAL A 28 -35.04 -2.09 -13.11
CA VAL A 28 -34.49 -3.26 -13.83
C VAL A 28 -35.54 -3.94 -14.69
N ARG A 29 -36.76 -4.10 -14.16
CA ARG A 29 -37.86 -4.77 -14.85
C ARG A 29 -38.46 -3.92 -15.97
N THR A 30 -38.64 -2.61 -15.78
CA THR A 30 -39.41 -1.75 -16.68
C THR A 30 -38.56 -0.94 -17.64
N MET A 31 -37.31 -0.63 -17.27
CA MET A 31 -36.42 0.22 -18.05
C MET A 31 -35.02 -0.41 -18.20
N PRO A 32 -34.90 -1.67 -18.65
CA PRO A 32 -33.60 -2.36 -18.74
C PRO A 32 -32.60 -1.65 -19.66
N HIS A 33 -33.08 -0.93 -20.69
CA HIS A 33 -32.26 -0.12 -21.60
C HIS A 33 -31.66 1.14 -20.95
N THR A 34 -32.11 1.52 -19.74
CA THR A 34 -31.52 2.62 -18.97
C THR A 34 -30.44 2.15 -18.01
N LEU A 35 -30.29 0.83 -17.84
CA LEU A 35 -29.28 0.22 -17.01
C LEU A 35 -28.06 -0.12 -17.85
N ARG A 36 -26.88 0.18 -17.31
CA ARG A 36 -25.62 -0.16 -17.95
C ARG A 36 -25.23 -1.59 -17.59
N SER A 37 -24.83 -2.37 -18.59
CA SER A 37 -24.19 -3.67 -18.37
C SER A 37 -22.94 -3.50 -17.50
N VAL A 38 -22.68 -4.44 -16.60
CA VAL A 38 -21.37 -4.51 -15.94
C VAL A 38 -20.38 -5.02 -17.00
N ASP A 39 -19.69 -4.08 -17.63
CA ASP A 39 -18.66 -4.38 -18.63
C ASP A 39 -17.48 -5.05 -17.92
N ARG A 40 -16.86 -6.05 -18.55
CA ARG A 40 -15.69 -6.79 -18.03
C ARG A 40 -14.56 -5.86 -17.56
N GLU A 41 -14.42 -4.70 -18.19
CA GLU A 41 -13.45 -3.67 -17.81
C GLU A 41 -13.76 -3.04 -16.44
N LEU A 42 -15.04 -2.89 -16.08
CA LEU A 42 -15.45 -2.38 -14.76
C LEU A 42 -15.05 -3.34 -13.64
N ASP A 43 -15.13 -4.65 -13.87
CA ASP A 43 -14.69 -5.65 -12.89
C ASP A 43 -13.18 -5.62 -12.68
N VAL A 44 -12.39 -5.52 -13.76
CA VAL A 44 -10.92 -5.42 -13.66
C VAL A 44 -10.52 -4.14 -12.91
N LEU A 45 -11.18 -3.01 -13.22
CA LEU A 45 -10.94 -1.74 -12.53
C LEU A 45 -11.32 -1.78 -11.04
N ALA A 46 -12.42 -2.46 -10.70
CA ALA A 46 -12.82 -2.67 -9.33
C ALA A 46 -11.76 -3.50 -8.57
N ASN A 47 -11.23 -4.56 -9.19
CA ASN A 47 -10.18 -5.38 -8.62
C ASN A 47 -8.89 -4.59 -8.38
N ILE A 48 -8.41 -3.83 -9.37
CA ILE A 48 -7.21 -2.99 -9.21
C ILE A 48 -7.42 -1.94 -8.10
N LYS A 49 -8.62 -1.37 -7.98
CA LYS A 49 -8.93 -0.43 -6.89
C LYS A 49 -8.84 -1.10 -5.51
N VAL A 50 -9.28 -2.35 -5.37
CA VAL A 50 -9.15 -3.10 -4.12
C VAL A 50 -7.66 -3.31 -3.80
N LEU A 51 -6.88 -3.81 -4.76
CA LEU A 51 -5.43 -4.04 -4.59
C LEU A 51 -4.67 -2.75 -4.25
N ALA A 52 -5.00 -1.63 -4.89
CA ALA A 52 -4.40 -0.33 -4.59
C ALA A 52 -4.75 0.15 -3.17
N GLY A 53 -5.96 -0.12 -2.68
CA GLY A 53 -6.32 0.14 -1.29
C GLY A 53 -5.50 -0.72 -0.32
N THR A 54 -5.32 -1.99 -0.64
CA THR A 54 -4.48 -2.92 0.14
C THR A 54 -3.01 -2.48 0.16
N ASP A 55 -2.43 -2.02 -0.95
CA ASP A 55 -1.06 -1.48 -0.98
C ASP A 55 -0.89 -0.30 0.00
N GLU A 56 -1.84 0.63 0.02
CA GLU A 56 -1.81 1.78 0.93
C GLU A 56 -1.87 1.35 2.39
N ASP A 57 -2.76 0.42 2.73
CA ASP A 57 -2.85 -0.16 4.06
C ASP A 57 -1.52 -0.84 4.45
N LEU A 58 -0.91 -1.59 3.54
CA LEU A 58 0.39 -2.24 3.75
C LEU A 58 1.52 -1.22 3.96
N VAL A 59 1.53 -0.09 3.24
CA VAL A 59 2.50 1.00 3.46
C VAL A 59 2.39 1.55 4.89
N HIS A 60 1.16 1.77 5.37
CA HIS A 60 0.90 2.21 6.73
C HIS A 60 1.34 1.17 7.76
N ASP A 61 1.06 -0.11 7.52
CA ASP A 61 1.41 -1.20 8.40
C ASP A 61 2.92 -1.44 8.48
N ILE A 62 3.63 -1.36 7.36
CA ILE A 62 5.09 -1.38 7.31
C ILE A 62 5.67 -0.23 8.13
N THR A 63 5.14 0.99 7.94
CA THR A 63 5.60 2.18 8.67
C THR A 63 5.38 2.02 10.17
N ARG A 64 4.20 1.53 10.58
CA ARG A 64 3.86 1.24 11.98
C ARG A 64 4.80 0.19 12.57
N ALA A 65 5.07 -0.88 11.85
CA ALA A 65 5.96 -1.95 12.30
C ALA A 65 7.42 -1.47 12.45
N ILE A 66 7.91 -0.64 11.51
CA ILE A 66 9.24 -0.02 11.60
C ILE A 66 9.34 0.89 12.82
N ASN A 67 8.34 1.74 13.04
CA ASN A 67 8.33 2.63 14.21
C ASN A 67 8.31 1.84 15.52
N ARG A 68 7.53 0.76 15.57
CA ARG A 68 7.51 -0.13 16.74
C ARG A 68 8.86 -0.81 16.98
N LEU A 69 9.53 -1.28 15.92
CA LEU A 69 10.87 -1.84 15.99
C LEU A 69 11.89 -0.82 16.52
N ARG A 70 11.86 0.43 16.01
CA ARG A 70 12.72 1.51 16.51
C ARG A 70 12.47 1.82 17.98
N SER A 71 11.21 1.93 18.40
CA SER A 71 10.89 2.19 19.81
C SER A 71 11.42 1.10 20.74
N LEU A 72 11.32 -0.17 20.35
CA LEU A 72 11.85 -1.28 21.14
C LEU A 72 13.37 -1.25 21.20
N LEU A 73 14.06 -1.01 20.07
CA LEU A 73 15.51 -0.88 20.03
C LEU A 73 15.99 0.31 20.87
N LEU A 74 15.27 1.43 20.86
CA LEU A 74 15.59 2.59 21.70
C LEU A 74 15.44 2.28 23.19
N GLN A 75 14.47 1.44 23.57
CA GLN A 75 14.26 1.05 24.98
C GLN A 75 15.34 0.08 25.49
N ILE A 76 15.75 -0.89 24.68
CA ILE A 76 16.69 -1.93 25.12
C ILE A 76 18.14 -1.64 24.77
N HIS A 77 18.39 -0.96 23.64
CA HIS A 77 19.74 -0.74 23.14
C HIS A 77 19.91 0.59 22.35
N PRO A 78 19.82 1.76 23.04
CA PRO A 78 19.93 3.08 22.38
C PRO A 78 21.16 3.24 21.48
N ALA A 79 22.32 2.69 21.89
CA ALA A 79 23.55 2.79 21.10
C ALA A 79 23.43 2.07 19.74
N LEU A 80 22.67 0.97 19.69
CA LEU A 80 22.48 0.18 18.47
C LEU A 80 21.46 0.86 17.56
N GLU A 81 20.42 1.47 18.12
CA GLU A 81 19.44 2.27 17.37
C GLU A 81 20.15 3.42 16.60
N ARG A 82 21.12 4.09 17.22
CA ARG A 82 21.92 5.16 16.60
C ARG A 82 22.69 4.73 15.34
N VAL A 83 23.02 3.45 15.20
CA VAL A 83 23.69 2.90 14.00
C VAL A 83 22.70 2.79 12.83
N PHE A 84 21.42 2.59 13.13
CA PHE A 84 20.38 2.30 12.13
C PHE A 84 19.64 3.54 11.62
N LYS A 85 20.39 4.59 11.26
CA LYS A 85 19.81 5.85 10.75
C LYS A 85 19.05 5.66 9.43
N GLY A 86 17.95 6.40 9.26
CA GLY A 86 17.18 6.43 8.02
C GLY A 86 16.69 5.05 7.59
N THR A 87 16.94 4.68 6.34
CA THR A 87 16.48 3.41 5.76
C THR A 87 17.36 2.22 6.12
N VAL A 88 18.42 2.38 6.91
CA VAL A 88 19.35 1.29 7.25
C VAL A 88 18.63 0.16 8.00
N LEU A 89 17.78 0.48 8.98
CA LEU A 89 17.03 -0.50 9.77
C LEU A 89 16.15 -1.41 8.90
N THR A 90 15.66 -0.89 7.78
CA THR A 90 14.67 -1.57 6.94
C THR A 90 15.31 -2.37 5.80
N ARG A 91 16.64 -2.35 5.68
CA ARG A 91 17.39 -3.17 4.73
C ARG A 91 17.22 -4.64 5.08
N SER A 92 17.00 -5.50 4.07
CA SER A 92 16.80 -6.95 4.29
C SER A 92 17.89 -7.55 5.17
N ILE A 93 19.17 -7.27 4.85
CA ILE A 93 20.30 -7.81 5.60
C ILE A 93 20.26 -7.44 7.09
N VAL A 94 19.78 -6.24 7.45
CA VAL A 94 19.68 -5.82 8.86
C VAL A 94 18.55 -6.56 9.56
N LEU A 95 17.39 -6.68 8.91
CA LEU A 95 16.28 -7.46 9.44
C LEU A 95 16.69 -8.95 9.62
N ASP A 96 17.44 -9.50 8.66
CA ASP A 96 17.95 -10.87 8.71
C ASP A 96 18.98 -11.07 9.82
N LEU A 97 19.87 -10.10 10.05
CA LEU A 97 20.78 -10.08 11.19
C LEU A 97 20.02 -10.13 12.51
N LEU A 98 19.02 -9.25 12.66
CA LEU A 98 18.20 -9.19 13.87
C LEU A 98 17.53 -10.54 14.12
N ILE A 99 16.85 -11.10 13.11
CA ILE A 99 16.14 -12.38 13.19
C ILE A 99 17.09 -13.54 13.53
N ARG A 100 18.23 -13.64 12.82
CA ARG A 100 19.17 -14.77 12.96
C ARG A 100 19.89 -14.76 14.30
N TYR A 101 20.40 -13.61 14.70
CA TYR A 101 21.27 -13.50 15.87
C TYR A 101 20.52 -13.08 17.13
N ARG A 102 19.18 -13.03 17.10
CA ARG A 102 18.36 -12.75 18.29
C ARG A 102 18.79 -11.50 19.04
N CYS A 103 19.07 -10.41 18.32
CA CYS A 103 19.38 -9.10 18.92
C CYS A 103 20.72 -9.07 19.74
N PRO A 104 21.05 -8.01 20.52
CA PRO A 104 22.40 -7.75 21.05
C PRO A 104 23.12 -8.93 21.69
N ALA A 105 22.42 -9.73 22.50
CA ALA A 105 23.04 -10.86 23.19
C ALA A 105 23.60 -11.91 22.22
N GLY A 106 22.81 -12.33 21.21
CA GLY A 106 23.27 -13.32 20.25
C GLY A 106 24.23 -12.77 19.20
N LEU A 107 24.21 -11.46 18.91
CA LEU A 107 25.26 -10.81 18.12
C LEU A 107 26.62 -10.85 18.84
N ARG A 108 26.65 -10.57 20.16
CA ARG A 108 27.87 -10.70 20.96
C ARG A 108 28.36 -12.15 21.00
N ALA A 109 27.47 -13.12 21.20
CA ALA A 109 27.81 -14.54 21.24
C ALA A 109 28.38 -15.07 19.90
N ALA A 110 27.84 -14.61 18.76
CA ALA A 110 28.32 -15.02 17.44
C ALA A 110 29.69 -14.42 17.07
N GLY A 111 30.07 -13.31 17.69
CA GLY A 111 31.32 -12.61 17.45
C GLY A 111 31.38 -11.89 16.10
N LYS A 112 32.22 -10.85 16.04
CA LYS A 112 32.34 -9.95 14.89
C LYS A 112 32.73 -10.65 13.60
N SER A 113 33.70 -11.56 13.66
CA SER A 113 34.18 -12.32 12.50
C SER A 113 33.13 -13.28 11.93
N GLY A 114 32.36 -13.94 12.81
CA GLY A 114 31.26 -14.84 12.44
C GLY A 114 30.14 -14.09 11.72
N VAL A 115 29.71 -12.95 12.29
CA VAL A 115 28.68 -12.10 11.69
C VAL A 115 29.13 -11.51 10.34
N LYS A 116 30.38 -11.02 10.24
CA LYS A 116 30.95 -10.54 8.96
C LYS A 116 30.97 -11.62 7.88
N ARG A 117 31.36 -12.84 8.22
CA ARG A 117 31.37 -13.97 7.27
C ARG A 117 29.96 -14.26 6.76
N TRP A 118 29.00 -14.38 7.67
CA TRP A 118 27.62 -14.66 7.31
C TRP A 118 27.05 -13.54 6.43
N ALA A 119 27.23 -12.27 6.82
CA ALA A 119 26.65 -11.14 6.11
C ALA A 119 27.22 -10.96 4.70
N ARG A 120 28.52 -11.21 4.48
CA ARG A 120 29.12 -11.18 3.13
C ARG A 120 28.48 -12.17 2.17
N ASN A 121 28.02 -13.32 2.68
CA ASN A 121 27.34 -14.33 1.86
C ASN A 121 25.86 -14.00 1.58
N HIS A 122 25.27 -13.04 2.28
CA HIS A 122 23.83 -12.72 2.21
C HIS A 122 23.55 -11.29 1.74
N ALA A 123 24.59 -10.47 1.54
CA ALA A 123 24.47 -9.10 1.08
C ALA A 123 25.05 -8.94 -0.33
N ARG A 124 24.36 -8.16 -1.18
CA ARG A 124 24.86 -7.79 -2.52
C ARG A 124 26.03 -6.80 -2.46
N LYS A 125 26.13 -5.99 -1.40
CA LYS A 125 27.18 -4.99 -1.16
C LYS A 125 27.92 -5.34 0.11
N ASP A 126 29.19 -4.98 0.21
CA ASP A 126 30.01 -5.26 1.38
C ASP A 126 29.38 -4.66 2.66
N PRO A 127 28.94 -5.51 3.62
CA PRO A 127 28.33 -5.06 4.86
C PRO A 127 29.36 -4.79 5.96
N SER A 128 30.66 -4.92 5.69
CA SER A 128 31.72 -4.88 6.71
C SER A 128 31.67 -3.63 7.59
N ALA A 129 31.58 -2.44 6.99
CA ALA A 129 31.52 -1.17 7.73
C ALA A 129 30.29 -1.06 8.64
N LEU A 130 29.14 -1.58 8.18
CA LEU A 130 27.91 -1.61 8.99
C LEU A 130 28.10 -2.54 10.20
N ILE A 131 28.72 -3.70 10.00
CA ILE A 131 28.95 -4.67 11.08
C ILE A 131 30.00 -4.14 12.05
N ASP A 132 31.02 -3.44 11.56
CA ASP A 132 31.98 -2.73 12.40
C ASP A 132 31.26 -1.75 13.35
N ALA A 133 30.40 -0.90 12.79
CA ALA A 133 29.61 0.06 13.57
C ALA A 133 28.64 -0.61 14.55
N ILE A 134 28.00 -1.72 14.16
CA ILE A 134 27.12 -2.50 15.06
C ILE A 134 27.92 -3.01 16.27
N PHE A 135 29.09 -3.63 16.04
CA PHE A 135 29.88 -4.19 17.14
C PHE A 135 30.51 -3.11 18.04
N GLU A 136 30.85 -1.95 17.48
CA GLU A 136 31.28 -0.79 18.26
C GLU A 136 30.16 -0.29 19.17
N ALA A 137 28.94 -0.12 18.64
CA ALA A 137 27.78 0.26 19.43
C ALA A 137 27.40 -0.77 20.51
N LEU A 138 27.55 -2.08 20.21
CA LEU A 138 27.33 -3.16 21.18
C LEU A 138 28.34 -3.13 22.33
N ALA A 139 29.55 -2.62 22.10
CA ALA A 139 30.58 -2.46 23.13
C ALA A 139 30.37 -1.19 23.96
N GLU A 140 29.79 -0.13 23.38
CA GLU A 140 29.49 1.14 24.06
C GLU A 140 28.45 0.96 25.18
N GLN A 141 27.49 0.05 25.00
CA GLN A 141 26.44 -0.17 26.00
C GLN A 141 26.87 -1.16 27.08
N THR A 142 26.98 -0.65 28.30
CA THR A 142 27.37 -1.42 29.50
C THR A 142 26.19 -1.81 30.40
N VAL A 143 25.03 -1.17 30.22
CA VAL A 143 23.84 -1.39 31.07
C VAL A 143 22.81 -2.25 30.34
N THR A 144 22.34 -3.29 31.03
CA THR A 144 21.22 -4.15 30.59
C THR A 144 19.96 -3.74 31.34
N VAL A 145 18.88 -3.49 30.61
CA VAL A 145 17.59 -3.08 31.18
C VAL A 145 16.77 -4.32 31.59
N PRO A 146 16.03 -4.31 32.71
CA PRO A 146 15.09 -5.38 33.03
C PRO A 146 14.10 -5.65 31.89
N GLY A 147 13.86 -6.92 31.58
CA GLY A 147 12.98 -7.30 30.45
C GLY A 147 13.65 -7.23 29.06
N SER A 148 14.98 -7.06 29.00
CA SER A 148 15.73 -7.07 27.74
C SER A 148 15.48 -8.33 26.92
N GLU A 149 15.56 -9.53 27.51
CA GLU A 149 15.35 -10.80 26.79
C GLU A 149 13.95 -10.91 26.16
N ALA A 150 12.90 -10.55 26.91
CA ALA A 150 11.54 -10.52 26.40
C ALA A 150 11.40 -9.50 25.25
N SER A 151 12.00 -8.33 25.40
CA SER A 151 12.00 -7.28 24.39
C SER A 151 12.78 -7.67 23.13
N GLU A 152 13.92 -8.35 23.27
CA GLU A 152 14.67 -8.94 22.15
C GLU A 152 13.78 -9.92 21.38
N SER A 153 13.04 -10.80 22.07
CA SER A 153 12.07 -11.71 21.44
C SER A 153 10.99 -10.96 20.64
N VAL A 154 10.50 -9.83 21.15
CA VAL A 154 9.51 -8.99 20.45
C VAL A 154 10.13 -8.26 19.25
N VAL A 155 11.40 -7.83 19.35
CA VAL A 155 12.14 -7.25 18.21
C VAL A 155 12.21 -8.22 17.04
N LEU A 156 12.48 -9.51 17.29
CA LEU A 156 12.51 -10.53 16.24
C LEU A 156 11.18 -10.65 15.51
N ARG A 157 10.08 -10.67 16.26
CA ARG A 157 8.73 -10.73 15.70
C ARG A 157 8.42 -9.52 14.82
N HIS A 158 8.80 -8.31 15.24
CA HIS A 158 8.63 -7.12 14.41
C HIS A 158 9.53 -7.12 13.18
N ALA A 159 10.78 -7.54 13.29
CA ALA A 159 11.67 -7.66 12.13
C ALA A 159 11.12 -8.67 11.09
N ALA A 160 10.65 -9.83 11.55
CA ALA A 160 10.00 -10.81 10.69
C ALA A 160 8.71 -10.28 10.06
N ARG A 161 7.87 -9.57 10.84
CA ARG A 161 6.65 -8.93 10.32
C ARG A 161 6.95 -7.90 9.23
N ILE A 162 7.96 -7.05 9.42
CA ILE A 162 8.36 -6.08 8.39
C ILE A 162 8.77 -6.79 7.09
N LYS A 163 9.48 -7.92 7.20
CA LYS A 163 9.84 -8.71 6.01
C LYS A 163 8.60 -9.28 5.32
N ALA A 164 7.69 -9.90 6.08
CA ALA A 164 6.47 -10.48 5.53
C ALA A 164 5.61 -9.44 4.82
N LEU A 165 5.35 -8.30 5.47
CA LEU A 165 4.58 -7.20 4.88
C LEU A 165 5.22 -6.64 3.61
N LYS A 166 6.55 -6.60 3.52
CA LYS A 166 7.25 -6.17 2.29
C LYS A 166 7.11 -7.16 1.14
N VAL A 167 7.05 -8.46 1.45
CA VAL A 167 6.83 -9.50 0.45
C VAL A 167 5.39 -9.43 -0.05
N GLU A 168 4.43 -9.41 0.88
CA GLU A 168 3.01 -9.26 0.58
C GLU A 168 2.75 -8.02 -0.28
N ARG A 169 3.36 -6.88 0.06
CA ARG A 169 3.26 -5.67 -0.74
C ARG A 169 3.77 -5.84 -2.17
N ALA A 170 4.89 -6.54 -2.34
CA ALA A 170 5.45 -6.80 -3.67
C ALA A 170 4.58 -7.77 -4.49
N GLU A 171 3.90 -8.71 -3.83
CA GLU A 171 2.94 -9.62 -4.46
C GLU A 171 1.70 -8.85 -4.94
N ILE A 172 1.15 -7.97 -4.10
CA ILE A 172 0.03 -7.09 -4.47
C ILE A 172 0.39 -6.15 -5.62
N GLU A 173 1.60 -5.58 -5.61
CA GLU A 173 2.10 -4.73 -6.70
C GLU A 173 2.20 -5.51 -8.02
N ALA A 174 2.67 -6.76 -7.97
CA ALA A 174 2.74 -7.62 -9.15
C ALA A 174 1.34 -8.00 -9.69
N GLU A 175 0.41 -8.38 -8.81
CA GLU A 175 -0.97 -8.71 -9.19
C GLU A 175 -1.68 -7.49 -9.82
N ALA A 176 -1.49 -6.30 -9.23
CA ALA A 176 -2.05 -5.07 -9.77
C ALA A 176 -1.48 -4.74 -11.16
N ALA A 177 -0.18 -4.95 -11.37
CA ALA A 177 0.46 -4.73 -12.67
C ALA A 177 -0.06 -5.70 -13.75
N GLU A 178 -0.25 -6.98 -13.43
CA GLU A 178 -0.82 -7.96 -14.37
C GLU A 178 -2.24 -7.60 -14.81
N LEU A 179 -3.08 -7.13 -13.87
CA LEU A 179 -4.42 -6.64 -14.19
C LEU A 179 -4.37 -5.35 -15.00
N ALA A 180 -3.44 -4.44 -14.68
CA ALA A 180 -3.26 -3.18 -15.38
C ALA A 180 -2.90 -3.37 -16.86
N ASP A 181 -2.04 -4.35 -17.18
CA ASP A 181 -1.64 -4.66 -18.55
C ASP A 181 -2.81 -5.15 -19.42
N SER A 182 -3.89 -5.63 -18.82
CA SER A 182 -5.11 -6.02 -19.54
C SER A 182 -5.99 -4.83 -19.98
N LEU A 183 -5.68 -3.60 -19.54
CA LEU A 183 -6.48 -2.40 -19.78
C LEU A 183 -5.70 -1.32 -20.57
N PRO A 184 -5.85 -1.24 -21.91
CA PRO A 184 -5.15 -0.25 -22.73
C PRO A 184 -5.38 1.21 -22.29
N LEU A 185 -6.60 1.54 -21.83
CA LEU A 185 -6.96 2.88 -21.34
C LEU A 185 -6.19 3.26 -20.07
N LEU A 186 -5.83 2.28 -19.23
CA LEU A 186 -5.07 2.53 -18.01
C LEU A 186 -3.64 2.98 -18.36
N GLN A 187 -2.99 2.33 -19.34
CA GLN A 187 -1.65 2.72 -19.82
C GLN A 187 -1.64 4.16 -20.37
N VAL A 188 -2.71 4.57 -21.06
CA VAL A 188 -2.83 5.94 -21.57
C VAL A 188 -2.92 6.94 -20.41
N LEU A 189 -3.72 6.65 -19.39
CA LEU A 189 -3.87 7.53 -18.24
C LEU A 189 -2.59 7.61 -17.41
N THR A 190 -1.90 6.50 -17.17
CA THR A 190 -0.66 6.47 -16.38
C THR A 190 0.54 7.08 -17.10
N SER A 191 0.47 7.23 -18.43
CA SER A 191 1.44 8.02 -19.19
C SER A 191 1.36 9.53 -18.92
N MET A 192 0.25 10.01 -18.35
CA MET A 192 0.09 11.42 -18.01
C MET A 192 0.86 11.76 -16.73
N PRO A 193 1.65 12.84 -16.71
CA PRO A 193 2.40 13.22 -15.54
C PRO A 193 1.47 13.50 -14.35
N GLY A 194 1.70 12.81 -13.23
CA GLY A 194 0.93 12.94 -12.00
C GLY A 194 -0.25 11.99 -11.86
N VAL A 195 -0.50 11.10 -12.84
CA VAL A 195 -1.55 10.08 -12.77
C VAL A 195 -0.92 8.71 -12.51
N GLY A 196 -1.05 8.19 -11.29
CA GLY A 196 -0.67 6.81 -10.96
C GLY A 196 -1.83 5.82 -11.13
N ASP A 197 -1.55 4.52 -11.04
CA ASP A 197 -2.52 3.44 -11.31
C ASP A 197 -3.83 3.60 -10.52
N LYS A 198 -3.74 3.96 -9.24
CA LYS A 198 -4.92 4.22 -8.40
C LYS A 198 -5.76 5.38 -8.93
N THR A 199 -5.12 6.50 -9.28
CA THR A 199 -5.81 7.69 -9.80
C THR A 199 -6.42 7.38 -11.16
N ALA A 200 -5.70 6.67 -12.03
CA ALA A 200 -6.18 6.23 -13.32
C ALA A 200 -7.40 5.29 -13.19
N CYS A 201 -7.36 4.33 -12.26
CA CYS A 201 -8.49 3.45 -11.96
C CYS A 201 -9.69 4.21 -11.42
N GLN A 202 -9.48 5.20 -10.54
CA GLN A 202 -10.57 6.05 -10.05
C GLN A 202 -11.21 6.88 -11.16
N ILE A 203 -10.40 7.43 -12.07
CA ILE A 203 -10.86 8.15 -13.25
C ILE A 203 -11.70 7.23 -14.14
N LEU A 204 -11.20 6.01 -14.43
CA LEU A 204 -11.90 5.03 -15.26
C LEU A 204 -13.20 4.53 -14.60
N LEU A 205 -13.21 4.29 -13.29
CA LEU A 205 -14.43 3.91 -12.57
C LEU A 205 -15.47 5.04 -12.52
N ALA A 206 -15.03 6.29 -12.40
CA ALA A 206 -15.91 7.45 -12.33
C ALA A 206 -16.46 7.87 -13.70
N ALA A 207 -15.63 7.81 -14.75
CA ALA A 207 -16.02 8.12 -16.12
C ALA A 207 -16.75 6.95 -16.78
N GLY A 208 -16.40 5.72 -16.43
CA GLY A 208 -16.93 4.53 -17.06
C GLY A 208 -16.35 4.34 -18.45
N ASP A 209 -17.22 4.21 -19.46
CA ASP A 209 -16.78 4.13 -20.86
C ASP A 209 -16.60 5.55 -21.41
N PHE A 210 -15.36 5.88 -21.77
CA PHE A 210 -15.02 7.18 -22.35
C PHE A 210 -15.67 7.40 -23.73
N SER A 211 -16.03 6.34 -24.44
CA SER A 211 -16.71 6.39 -25.75
C SER A 211 -18.12 6.97 -25.66
N ALA A 212 -18.73 6.98 -24.47
CA ALA A 212 -20.00 7.64 -24.22
C ALA A 212 -19.90 9.18 -24.29
N PHE A 213 -18.69 9.76 -24.19
CA PHE A 213 -18.48 11.20 -24.31
C PHE A 213 -18.14 11.57 -25.75
N ARG A 214 -19.07 12.26 -26.41
CA ARG A 214 -18.91 12.69 -27.81
C ARG A 214 -17.71 13.62 -28.05
N THR A 215 -17.34 14.43 -27.05
CA THR A 215 -16.16 15.32 -27.11
C THR A 215 -15.53 15.49 -25.74
N ALA A 216 -14.26 15.94 -25.70
CA ALA A 216 -13.57 16.30 -24.46
C ALA A 216 -14.33 17.37 -23.63
N GLY A 217 -15.08 18.26 -24.29
CA GLY A 217 -15.95 19.22 -23.61
C GLY A 217 -17.10 18.58 -22.84
N HIS A 218 -17.65 17.46 -23.32
CA HIS A 218 -18.70 16.71 -22.60
C HIS A 218 -18.12 16.00 -21.38
N LEU A 219 -16.90 15.46 -21.48
CA LEU A 219 -16.19 14.91 -20.33
C LEU A 219 -15.84 15.99 -19.30
N ALA A 220 -15.37 17.16 -19.75
CA ALA A 220 -15.10 18.30 -18.86
C ALA A 220 -16.36 18.82 -18.16
N ALA A 221 -17.51 18.84 -18.85
CA ALA A 221 -18.79 19.20 -18.26
C ALA A 221 -19.25 18.14 -17.25
N TYR A 222 -19.06 16.85 -17.55
CA TYR A 222 -19.33 15.75 -16.62
C TYR A 222 -18.48 15.84 -15.35
N ALA A 223 -17.19 16.16 -15.49
CA ALA A 223 -16.28 16.38 -14.38
C ALA A 223 -16.46 17.73 -13.66
N GLY A 224 -17.39 18.59 -14.11
CA GLY A 224 -17.68 19.89 -13.50
C GLY A 224 -16.59 20.95 -13.70
N ILE A 225 -15.70 20.76 -14.67
CA ILE A 225 -14.55 21.64 -14.97
C ILE A 225 -14.68 22.38 -16.30
N ALA A 226 -15.79 22.22 -17.02
CA ALA A 226 -16.06 22.98 -18.23
C ALA A 226 -16.24 24.46 -17.91
N ARG A 227 -15.54 25.34 -18.66
CA ARG A 227 -15.80 26.79 -18.62
C ARG A 227 -17.18 27.07 -19.21
N PRO A 228 -17.98 27.98 -18.63
CA PRO A 228 -19.17 28.48 -19.31
C PRO A 228 -18.73 29.08 -20.64
N ALA A 229 -19.40 28.70 -21.73
CA ALA A 229 -19.07 29.21 -23.05
C ALA A 229 -19.13 30.74 -23.03
N ALA A 230 -18.03 31.39 -23.40
CA ALA A 230 -18.04 32.83 -23.66
C ALA A 230 -18.95 33.06 -24.88
N THR A 231 -20.12 33.62 -24.62
CA THR A 231 -21.01 34.13 -25.66
C THR A 231 -20.32 35.33 -26.32
N SER A 232 -19.93 35.17 -27.58
CA SER A 232 -19.58 36.27 -28.49
C SER A 232 -20.83 36.98 -28.99
#